data_AF-A0AAY4EP74-F1
#
_entry.id   AF-A0AAY4EP74-F1
#
_cell.length_a   1.000
_cell.length_b   1.000
_cell.length_c   1.000
_cell.angle_alpha   90.00
_cell.angle_beta   90.00
_cell.angle_gamma   90.00
#
_symmetry.space_group_name_H-M   'P 1'
#
loop_
_entity.id
_entity.type
_entity.pdbx_description
1 polymer ?
#
loop_
_entity_poly.entity_id
_entity_poly.type
_entity_poly.pdbx_seq_one_letter_code
_entity_poly.pdbx_strand_id
1 'polypeptide(L)'
;HILLFLSASFFLLALLCLDLHARTGSVPICANGHSRCYALSLSDLFDRVIQHSARMHSLSSDLHSEFEQYFLSSKNHIGRVNRRCHTSNILTPNGKENAQKLTREELTEVILKLLLAWRDPLSHLHQSMAHQNDFNSFSGNKALEMSDMVHELKKGVEKVAEKMQLLGIISNSLNAFSSPDAFIPYSNSEESITLTNHDLLYCFRRDSNKVQNYLKILKCRIVPENGC
;
A
#
# COMPACT_ATOMS: atom_id res chain seq x y z
N HIS A 1 -32.98 8.23 -46.45
CA HIS A 1 -32.59 8.93 -45.20
C HIS A 1 -33.15 8.27 -43.93
N ILE A 2 -34.46 8.06 -43.79
CA ILE A 2 -35.07 7.51 -42.56
C ILE A 2 -34.56 6.10 -42.18
N LEU A 3 -34.38 5.19 -43.16
CA LEU A 3 -33.84 3.85 -42.91
C LEU A 3 -32.40 3.84 -42.36
N LEU A 4 -31.57 4.80 -42.79
CA LEU A 4 -30.18 4.91 -42.34
C LEU A 4 -30.10 5.40 -40.89
N PHE A 5 -31.01 6.28 -40.48
CA PHE A 5 -31.11 6.75 -39.09
C PHE A 5 -31.58 5.64 -38.13
N LEU A 6 -32.51 4.78 -38.55
CA LEU A 6 -32.97 3.64 -37.74
C LEU A 6 -31.87 2.59 -37.56
N SER A 7 -31.09 2.33 -38.61
CA SER A 7 -29.91 1.45 -38.56
C SER A 7 -28.85 1.97 -37.59
N ALA A 8 -28.50 3.26 -37.69
CA ALA A 8 -27.50 3.88 -36.82
C ALA A 8 -27.93 3.88 -35.34
N SER A 9 -29.21 4.13 -35.05
CA SER A 9 -29.76 4.10 -33.69
C SER A 9 -29.71 2.70 -33.07
N PHE A 10 -30.00 1.65 -33.87
CA PHE A 10 -29.93 0.26 -33.40
C PHE A 10 -28.50 -0.18 -33.11
N PHE A 11 -27.53 0.24 -33.93
CA PHE A 11 -26.10 0.02 -33.68
C PHE A 11 -25.63 0.75 -32.43
N LEU A 12 -26.07 1.98 -32.19
CA LEU A 12 -25.72 2.73 -30.99
C LEU A 12 -26.26 2.06 -29.72
N LEU A 13 -27.51 1.57 -29.77
CA LEU A 13 -28.11 0.83 -28.65
C LEU A 13 -27.38 -0.49 -28.39
N ALA A 14 -26.98 -1.21 -29.45
CA ALA A 14 -26.22 -2.44 -29.34
C ALA A 14 -24.83 -2.20 -28.72
N LEU A 15 -24.15 -1.12 -29.12
CA LEU A 15 -22.87 -0.71 -28.54
C LEU A 15 -23.00 -0.33 -27.06
N LEU A 16 -24.03 0.45 -26.69
CA LEU A 16 -24.31 0.79 -25.29
C LEU A 16 -24.66 -0.45 -24.43
N CYS A 17 -25.34 -1.44 -25.00
CA CYS A 17 -25.62 -2.73 -24.33
C CYS A 17 -24.37 -3.62 -24.19
N LEU A 18 -23.44 -3.57 -25.15
CA LEU A 18 -22.15 -4.25 -25.10
C LEU A 18 -21.24 -3.62 -24.05
N ASP A 19 -21.19 -2.29 -23.95
CA ASP A 19 -20.41 -1.57 -22.93
C ASP A 19 -20.92 -1.81 -21.51
N LEU A 20 -22.23 -2.00 -21.33
CA LEU A 20 -22.78 -2.36 -20.02
C LEU A 20 -22.43 -3.80 -19.61
N HIS A 21 -22.22 -4.71 -20.57
CA HIS A 21 -21.72 -6.07 -20.34
C HIS A 21 -20.18 -6.15 -20.24
N ALA A 22 -19.46 -5.15 -20.77
CA ALA A 22 -18.00 -5.10 -20.74
C ALA A 22 -17.42 -4.59 -19.41
N ARG A 23 -18.27 -4.19 -18.44
CA ARG A 23 -17.87 -4.01 -17.03
C ARG A 23 -17.65 -5.37 -16.37
N THR A 24 -16.68 -6.09 -16.92
CA THR A 24 -16.07 -7.28 -16.35
C THR A 24 -15.32 -6.84 -15.09
N GLY A 25 -16.03 -6.84 -13.95
CA GLY A 25 -15.36 -7.08 -12.69
C GLY A 25 -14.54 -8.36 -12.86
N SER A 26 -13.27 -8.34 -12.48
CA SER A 26 -12.42 -9.54 -12.53
C SER A 26 -13.17 -10.69 -11.87
N VAL A 27 -13.65 -11.63 -12.68
CA VAL A 27 -14.27 -12.85 -12.19
C VAL A 27 -13.20 -13.59 -11.40
N PRO A 28 -13.45 -14.02 -10.15
CA PRO A 28 -12.50 -14.87 -9.46
C PRO A 28 -12.26 -16.10 -10.31
N ILE A 29 -11.00 -16.48 -10.49
CA ILE A 29 -10.58 -17.71 -11.15
C ILE A 29 -11.10 -18.88 -10.31
N CYS A 30 -12.37 -19.24 -10.52
CA CYS A 30 -12.98 -20.48 -10.04
C CYS A 30 -13.44 -21.22 -11.30
N ALA A 31 -12.45 -21.80 -12.01
CA ALA A 31 -12.69 -22.66 -13.16
C ALA A 31 -13.15 -24.05 -12.66
N ASN A 32 -14.33 -24.45 -13.14
CA ASN A 32 -14.89 -25.80 -13.16
C ASN A 32 -14.77 -26.70 -11.90
N GLY A 33 -15.92 -26.91 -11.24
CA GLY A 33 -16.29 -28.25 -10.78
C GLY A 33 -15.90 -28.69 -9.37
N HIS A 34 -15.39 -27.79 -8.51
CA HIS A 34 -15.25 -28.10 -7.07
C HIS A 34 -16.22 -27.27 -6.24
N SER A 35 -17.03 -27.98 -5.45
CA SER A 35 -18.13 -27.51 -4.60
C SER A 35 -17.69 -26.71 -3.37
N ARG A 36 -16.74 -25.76 -3.51
CA ARG A 36 -16.46 -24.72 -2.51
C ARG A 36 -15.44 -23.67 -3.00
N CYS A 37 -15.91 -22.72 -3.81
CA CYS A 37 -15.24 -21.42 -3.92
C CYS A 37 -15.58 -20.68 -2.61
N TYR A 38 -14.84 -20.94 -1.52
CA TYR A 38 -15.07 -20.22 -0.26
C TYR A 38 -14.75 -18.75 -0.47
N ALA A 39 -15.73 -17.88 -0.23
CA ALA A 39 -15.43 -16.47 -0.07
C ALA A 39 -14.43 -16.32 1.09
N LEU A 40 -13.30 -15.66 0.85
CA LEU A 40 -12.28 -15.44 1.87
C LEU A 40 -12.90 -14.76 3.09
N SER A 41 -12.62 -15.29 4.28
CA SER A 41 -13.07 -14.65 5.52
C SER A 41 -12.31 -13.34 5.73
N LEU A 42 -12.87 -12.44 6.53
CA LEU A 42 -12.17 -11.20 6.89
C LEU A 42 -10.84 -11.48 7.61
N SER A 43 -10.80 -12.54 8.44
CA SER A 43 -9.57 -12.99 9.09
C SER A 43 -8.51 -13.42 8.07
N ASP A 44 -8.88 -14.24 7.08
CA ASP A 44 -7.93 -14.70 6.05
C ASP A 44 -7.36 -13.52 5.26
N LEU A 45 -8.17 -12.51 4.98
CA LEU A 45 -7.72 -11.28 4.33
C LEU A 45 -6.70 -10.54 5.22
N PHE A 46 -7.00 -10.38 6.51
CA PHE A 46 -6.06 -9.80 7.48
C PHE A 46 -4.74 -10.58 7.55
N ASP A 47 -4.79 -11.91 7.62
CA ASP A 47 -3.60 -12.76 7.71
C ASP A 47 -2.70 -12.58 6.48
N ARG A 48 -3.29 -12.52 5.28
CA ARG A 48 -2.56 -12.27 4.03
C ARG A 48 -1.88 -10.91 4.02
N VAL A 49 -2.60 -9.83 4.37
CA VAL A 49 -1.99 -8.48 4.37
C VAL A 49 -0.96 -8.31 5.48
N ILE A 50 -1.16 -8.93 6.65
CA ILE A 50 -0.18 -8.92 7.74
C ILE A 50 1.09 -9.68 7.32
N GLN A 51 0.96 -10.87 6.73
CA GLN A 51 2.10 -11.62 6.21
C GLN A 51 2.84 -10.83 5.13
N HIS A 52 2.13 -10.19 4.21
CA HIS A 52 2.74 -9.38 3.16
C HIS A 52 3.47 -8.17 3.72
N SER A 53 2.87 -7.45 4.69
CA SER A 53 3.52 -6.33 5.38
C SER A 53 4.75 -6.75 6.19
N ALA A 54 4.74 -7.95 6.78
CA ALA A 54 5.88 -8.50 7.52
C ALA A 54 7.08 -8.78 6.59
N ARG A 55 6.83 -9.37 5.41
CA ARG A 55 7.86 -9.57 4.38
C ARG A 55 8.42 -8.24 3.89
N MET A 56 7.56 -7.25 3.62
CA MET A 56 7.96 -5.91 3.18
C MET A 56 8.86 -5.22 4.22
N HIS A 57 8.48 -5.29 5.50
CA HIS A 57 9.29 -4.73 6.59
C HIS A 57 10.64 -5.44 6.76
N SER A 58 10.66 -6.77 6.60
CA SER A 58 11.89 -7.56 6.67
C SER A 58 12.85 -7.16 5.54
N LEU A 59 12.37 -7.12 4.30
CA LEU A 59 13.14 -6.70 3.13
C LEU A 59 13.70 -5.28 3.29
N SER A 60 12.89 -4.36 3.82
CA SER A 60 13.33 -2.99 4.11
C SER A 60 14.41 -2.94 5.19
N SER A 61 14.30 -3.78 6.22
CA SER A 61 15.30 -3.88 7.29
C SER A 61 16.62 -4.46 6.78
N ASP A 62 16.55 -5.47 5.91
CA ASP A 62 17.71 -6.09 5.29
C ASP A 62 18.46 -5.08 4.41
N LEU A 63 17.74 -4.42 3.49
CA LEU A 63 18.36 -3.43 2.60
C LEU A 63 18.95 -2.23 3.36
N HIS A 64 18.25 -1.74 4.40
CA HIS A 64 18.78 -0.70 5.26
C HIS A 64 20.08 -1.14 5.96
N SER A 65 20.12 -2.38 6.47
CA SER A 65 21.30 -2.91 7.17
C SER A 65 22.48 -3.11 6.22
N GLU A 66 22.24 -3.64 5.02
CA GLU A 66 23.27 -3.76 3.97
C GLU A 66 23.83 -2.39 3.56
N PHE A 67 22.95 -1.40 3.40
CA PHE A 67 23.37 -0.04 3.09
C PHE A 67 24.22 0.57 4.21
N GLU A 68 23.80 0.42 5.47
CA GLU A 68 24.57 0.91 6.63
C GLU A 68 25.92 0.21 6.73
N GLN A 69 26.00 -1.11 6.50
CA GLN A 69 27.27 -1.84 6.49
C GLN A 69 28.21 -1.35 5.38
N TYR A 70 27.70 -1.13 4.17
CA TYR A 70 28.53 -0.69 3.03
C TYR A 70 29.03 0.75 3.20
N PHE A 71 28.18 1.68 3.64
CA PHE A 71 28.50 3.11 3.70
C PHE A 71 29.02 3.60 5.06
N LEU A 72 28.63 3.01 6.19
CA LEU A 72 29.12 3.43 7.52
C LEU A 72 30.39 2.70 7.95
N SER A 73 30.70 1.51 7.42
CA SER A 73 32.02 0.90 7.64
C SER A 73 33.14 1.70 6.98
N SER A 74 32.84 2.54 5.97
CA SER A 74 33.81 3.39 5.28
C SER A 74 33.91 4.81 5.84
N LYS A 75 32.94 5.28 6.64
CA LYS A 75 32.94 6.61 7.26
C LYS A 75 32.34 6.56 8.66
N ASN A 76 33.08 7.03 9.66
CA ASN A 76 32.67 7.22 11.06
C ASN A 76 31.53 8.26 11.21
N HIS A 77 30.38 8.03 10.58
CA HIS A 77 29.20 8.86 10.72
C HIS A 77 28.37 8.34 11.89
N ILE A 78 28.75 8.80 13.08
CA ILE A 78 27.95 8.72 14.31
C ILE A 78 26.56 9.31 14.03
N GLY A 79 25.54 8.56 14.42
CA GLY A 79 24.16 8.69 14.00
C GLY A 79 23.61 10.12 13.95
N ARG A 80 23.02 10.48 12.81
CA ARG A 80 22.10 11.61 12.72
C ARG A 80 20.87 11.30 13.56
N VAL A 81 20.79 11.90 14.74
CA VAL A 81 19.73 11.71 15.75
C VAL A 81 18.37 12.29 15.30
N ASN A 82 18.32 13.01 14.17
CA ASN A 82 17.08 13.65 13.71
C ASN A 82 16.87 13.49 12.18
N ARG A 83 16.69 12.25 11.72
CA ARG A 83 16.31 11.98 10.32
C ARG A 83 14.83 12.33 10.13
N ARG A 84 14.56 13.47 9.47
CA ARG A 84 13.19 13.87 9.07
C ARG A 84 12.75 13.01 7.90
N CYS A 85 11.52 12.49 7.96
CA CYS A 85 10.93 11.71 6.88
C CYS A 85 9.78 12.51 6.29
N HIS A 86 9.52 12.39 4.99
CA HIS A 86 8.43 13.10 4.32
C HIS A 86 7.04 12.77 4.90
N THR A 87 6.90 11.59 5.51
CA THR A 87 5.69 11.15 6.21
C THR A 87 5.52 11.74 7.61
N SER A 88 6.41 12.62 8.09
CA SER A 88 6.30 13.22 9.44
C SER A 88 5.00 14.00 9.66
N ASN A 89 4.44 14.56 8.58
CA ASN A 89 3.20 15.33 8.62
C ASN A 89 1.94 14.43 8.64
N ILE A 90 2.10 13.13 8.39
CA ILE A 90 1.01 12.17 8.56
C ILE A 90 0.88 11.91 10.06
N LEU A 91 -0.28 12.29 10.62
CA LEU A 91 -0.61 12.04 12.02
C LEU A 91 -0.65 10.53 12.27
N THR A 92 0.49 10.00 12.71
CA THR A 92 0.67 8.60 13.03
C THR A 92 0.76 8.45 14.54
N PRO A 93 -0.05 7.60 15.16
CA PRO A 93 0.03 7.38 16.59
C PRO A 93 1.36 6.72 16.94
N ASN A 94 2.24 7.42 17.63
CA ASN A 94 3.50 6.84 18.09
C ASN A 94 3.23 5.96 19.32
N GLY A 95 3.59 4.67 19.22
CA GLY A 95 3.41 3.71 20.30
C GLY A 95 2.04 3.02 20.32
N LYS A 96 1.99 1.83 20.92
CA LYS A 96 0.81 0.95 20.97
C LYS A 96 -0.41 1.63 21.59
N GLU A 97 -0.22 2.38 22.67
CA GLU A 97 -1.31 3.06 23.39
C GLU A 97 -2.00 4.15 22.57
N ASN A 98 -1.25 4.92 21.78
CA ASN A 98 -1.83 5.95 20.94
C ASN A 98 -2.51 5.34 19.71
N ALA A 99 -1.99 4.22 19.19
CA ALA A 99 -2.63 3.52 18.08
C ALA A 99 -3.96 2.89 18.52
N GLN A 100 -4.05 2.52 19.80
CA GLN A 100 -5.28 2.08 20.43
C GLN A 100 -6.33 3.17 20.64
N LYS A 101 -6.01 4.46 20.43
CA LYS A 101 -6.98 5.57 20.54
C LYS A 101 -7.68 5.90 19.22
N LEU A 102 -7.07 5.55 18.08
CA LEU A 102 -7.71 5.75 16.78
C LEU A 102 -8.88 4.79 16.58
N THR A 103 -9.93 5.26 15.91
CA THR A 103 -11.02 4.43 15.39
C THR A 103 -10.51 3.41 14.37
N ARG A 104 -11.34 2.44 13.98
CA ARG A 104 -10.97 1.43 12.97
C ARG A 104 -10.77 2.09 11.61
N GLU A 105 -11.61 3.07 11.30
CA GLU A 105 -11.59 3.91 10.11
C GLU A 105 -10.31 4.72 10.03
N GLU A 106 -10.01 5.54 11.05
CA GLU A 106 -8.81 6.38 11.08
C GLU A 106 -7.54 5.54 11.00
N LEU A 107 -7.49 4.38 11.68
CA LEU A 107 -6.33 3.51 11.62
C LEU A 107 -6.14 2.92 10.20
N THR A 108 -7.24 2.53 9.55
CA THR A 108 -7.21 2.04 8.16
C THR A 108 -6.76 3.14 7.19
N GLU A 109 -7.28 4.35 7.36
CA GLU A 109 -6.90 5.53 6.59
C GLU A 109 -5.41 5.87 6.74
N VAL A 110 -4.89 5.84 7.97
CA VAL A 110 -3.46 6.09 8.22
C VAL A 110 -2.58 5.05 7.53
N ILE A 111 -2.97 3.76 7.55
CA ILE A 111 -2.25 2.70 6.82
C ILE A 111 -2.23 3.00 5.32
N LEU A 112 -3.37 3.34 4.72
CA LEU A 112 -3.46 3.63 3.29
C LEU A 112 -2.67 4.89 2.90
N LYS A 113 -2.73 5.94 3.72
CA LYS A 113 -1.94 7.17 3.54
C LYS A 113 -0.43 6.89 3.56
N LEU A 114 0.05 6.06 4.49
CA LEU A 114 1.45 5.66 4.54
C LEU A 114 1.85 4.90 3.27
N LEU A 115 1.08 3.88 2.86
CA LEU A 115 1.38 3.10 1.66
C LEU A 115 1.39 3.97 0.39
N LEU A 116 0.44 4.89 0.27
CA LEU A 116 0.39 5.86 -0.83
C LEU A 116 1.62 6.78 -0.85
N ALA A 117 2.01 7.34 0.30
CA ALA A 117 3.15 8.25 0.41
C ALA A 117 4.49 7.61 0.01
N TRP A 118 4.57 6.27 -0.02
CA TRP A 118 5.78 5.53 -0.38
C TRP A 118 5.85 5.09 -1.84
N ARG A 119 4.79 5.29 -2.64
CA ARG A 119 4.75 4.92 -4.06
C ARG A 119 5.90 5.56 -4.86
N ASP A 120 5.92 6.88 -4.92
CA ASP A 120 6.88 7.60 -5.76
C ASP A 120 8.30 7.54 -5.19
N PRO A 121 8.54 7.71 -3.86
CA PRO A 121 9.88 7.61 -3.31
C PRO A 121 10.57 6.26 -3.57
N LEU A 122 9.86 5.13 -3.53
CA LEU A 122 10.46 3.82 -3.82
C LEU A 122 10.73 3.61 -5.32
N SER A 123 9.84 4.09 -6.18
CA SER A 123 10.05 4.08 -7.63
C SER A 123 11.33 4.85 -8.01
N HIS A 124 11.53 6.03 -7.43
CA HIS A 124 12.75 6.83 -7.63
C HIS A 124 13.99 6.21 -6.97
N LEU A 125 13.86 5.56 -5.81
CA LEU A 125 14.97 4.86 -5.16
C LEU A 125 15.54 3.77 -6.08
N HIS A 126 14.68 2.96 -6.70
CA HIS A 126 15.10 1.93 -7.64
C HIS A 126 15.92 2.52 -8.80
N GLN A 127 15.42 3.59 -9.42
CA GLN A 127 16.12 4.29 -10.50
C GLN A 127 17.49 4.81 -10.04
N SER A 128 17.53 5.46 -8.87
CA SER A 128 18.78 5.98 -8.29
C SER A 128 19.80 4.87 -8.04
N MET A 129 19.38 3.75 -7.47
CA MET A 129 20.27 2.61 -7.18
C MET A 129 20.76 1.89 -8.43
N ALA A 130 19.94 1.83 -9.50
CA ALA A 130 20.34 1.24 -10.77
C ALA A 130 21.46 2.03 -11.48
N HIS A 131 21.58 3.33 -11.20
CA HIS A 131 22.61 4.20 -11.78
C HIS A 131 23.88 4.31 -10.93
N GLN A 132 23.87 3.84 -9.68
CA GLN A 132 25.06 3.86 -8.82
C GLN A 132 25.91 2.61 -9.06
N ASN A 133 26.95 2.74 -9.89
CA ASN A 133 27.90 1.66 -10.23
C ASN A 133 28.58 1.01 -9.00
N ASP A 134 28.65 1.72 -7.87
CA ASP A 134 29.30 1.27 -6.65
C ASP A 134 28.40 0.41 -5.75
N PHE A 135 27.08 0.34 -5.98
CA PHE A 135 26.16 -0.45 -5.16
C PHE A 135 25.51 -1.56 -6.00
N ASN A 136 25.62 -2.80 -5.51
CA ASN A 136 25.32 -4.02 -6.28
C ASN A 136 23.90 -4.00 -6.89
N SER A 137 23.75 -4.56 -8.10
CA SER A 137 22.46 -4.74 -8.80
C SER A 137 21.41 -5.45 -7.93
N PHE A 138 21.86 -6.31 -7.02
CA PHE A 138 21.04 -6.94 -5.99
C PHE A 138 20.21 -5.95 -5.17
N SER A 139 20.80 -4.84 -4.75
CA SER A 139 20.12 -3.83 -3.94
C SER A 139 19.09 -3.04 -4.75
N GLY A 140 19.38 -2.77 -6.02
CA GLY A 140 18.42 -2.18 -6.96
C GLY A 140 17.19 -3.07 -7.16
N ASN A 141 17.39 -4.40 -7.23
CA ASN A 141 16.30 -5.37 -7.31
C ASN A 141 15.45 -5.39 -6.05
N LYS A 142 16.06 -5.30 -4.86
CA LYS A 142 15.32 -5.18 -3.60
C LYS A 142 14.48 -3.89 -3.54
N ALA A 143 15.00 -2.78 -4.04
CA ALA A 143 14.24 -1.53 -4.11
C ALA A 143 13.00 -1.64 -5.01
N LEU A 144 13.14 -2.29 -6.17
CA LEU A 144 12.01 -2.59 -7.06
C LEU A 144 10.99 -3.51 -6.38
N GLU A 145 11.45 -4.60 -5.77
CA GLU A 145 10.58 -5.53 -5.05
C GLU A 145 9.80 -4.82 -3.93
N MET A 146 10.44 -3.95 -3.14
CA MET A 146 9.75 -3.16 -2.13
C MET A 146 8.67 -2.24 -2.73
N SER A 147 8.93 -1.63 -3.89
CA SER A 147 7.96 -0.80 -4.61
C SER A 147 6.72 -1.61 -5.00
N ASP A 148 6.92 -2.79 -5.59
CA ASP A 148 5.84 -3.70 -5.97
C ASP A 148 5.06 -4.20 -4.74
N MET A 149 5.77 -4.51 -3.65
CA MET A 149 5.16 -4.95 -2.40
C MET A 149 4.27 -3.88 -1.78
N VAL A 150 4.65 -2.59 -1.82
CA VAL A 150 3.82 -1.48 -1.32
C VAL A 150 2.52 -1.37 -2.12
N HIS A 151 2.61 -1.48 -3.44
CA HIS A 151 1.45 -1.42 -4.33
C HIS A 151 0.46 -2.56 -4.06
N GLU A 152 0.95 -3.79 -3.99
CA GLU A 152 0.09 -4.96 -3.73
C GLU A 152 -0.46 -4.96 -2.30
N LEU A 153 0.32 -4.48 -1.32
CA LEU A 153 -0.17 -4.33 0.04
C LEU A 153 -1.31 -3.31 0.12
N LYS A 154 -1.19 -2.16 -0.56
CA LYS A 154 -2.25 -1.16 -0.63
C LYS A 154 -3.55 -1.78 -1.14
N LYS A 155 -3.50 -2.46 -2.29
CA LYS A 155 -4.68 -3.16 -2.84
C LYS A 155 -5.25 -4.19 -1.87
N GLY A 156 -4.39 -4.92 -1.16
CA GLY A 156 -4.80 -5.87 -0.14
C GLY A 156 -5.57 -5.20 1.01
N VAL A 157 -5.07 -4.06 1.50
CA VAL A 157 -5.73 -3.28 2.56
C VAL A 157 -7.03 -2.66 2.08
N GLU A 158 -7.12 -2.21 0.83
CA GLU A 158 -8.38 -1.73 0.22
C GLU A 158 -9.43 -2.83 0.20
N LYS A 159 -9.07 -4.06 -0.19
CA LYS A 159 -9.99 -5.21 -0.14
C LYS A 159 -10.44 -5.56 1.28
N VAL A 160 -9.55 -5.41 2.27
CA VAL A 160 -9.92 -5.56 3.69
C VAL A 160 -10.94 -4.48 4.08
N ALA A 161 -10.70 -3.22 3.71
CA ALA A 161 -11.60 -2.10 3.96
C ALA A 161 -12.98 -2.30 3.33
N GLU A 162 -13.03 -2.68 2.06
CA GLU A 162 -14.27 -3.03 1.36
C GLU A 162 -15.03 -4.15 2.08
N LYS A 163 -14.34 -5.21 2.51
CA LYS A 163 -14.97 -6.30 3.26
C LYS A 163 -15.49 -5.82 4.63
N MET A 164 -14.77 -4.94 5.32
CA MET A 164 -15.21 -4.35 6.58
C MET A 164 -16.47 -3.48 6.39
N GLN A 165 -16.55 -2.71 5.30
CA GLN A 165 -17.74 -1.92 4.94
C GLN A 165 -18.94 -2.83 4.65
N LEU A 166 -18.76 -3.89 3.86
CA LEU A 166 -19.82 -4.86 3.54
C LEU A 166 -20.38 -5.55 4.79
N LEU A 167 -19.55 -5.72 5.83
CA LEU A 167 -19.96 -6.31 7.10
C LEU A 167 -20.49 -5.27 8.11
N GLY A 168 -20.56 -3.99 7.73
CA GLY A 168 -20.99 -2.90 8.62
C GLY A 168 -20.04 -2.61 9.79
N ILE A 169 -18.77 -3.07 9.71
CA ILE A 169 -17.74 -2.85 10.73
C ILE A 169 -17.24 -1.41 10.71
N ILE A 170 -17.21 -0.81 9.52
CA ILE A 170 -16.84 0.58 9.27
C ILE A 170 -17.82 1.26 8.32
N SER A 171 -17.84 2.60 8.36
CA SER A 171 -18.66 3.42 7.44
C SER A 171 -18.12 3.48 6.00
N ASN A 172 -18.96 3.92 5.05
CA ASN A 172 -18.60 4.16 3.65
C ASN A 172 -17.66 5.37 3.42
N SER A 173 -17.16 5.99 4.49
CA SER A 173 -16.27 7.16 4.43
C SER A 173 -14.93 6.87 3.72
N LEU A 174 -14.48 5.62 3.72
CA LEU A 174 -13.24 5.21 3.05
C LEU A 174 -13.35 5.05 1.52
N ASN A 175 -14.52 5.31 0.92
CA ASN A 175 -14.70 5.22 -0.54
C ASN A 175 -13.84 6.23 -1.32
N ALA A 176 -13.34 7.26 -0.64
CA ALA A 176 -12.32 8.15 -1.20
C ALA A 176 -11.07 7.37 -1.65
N PHE A 177 -10.60 6.39 -0.87
CA PHE A 177 -9.37 5.65 -1.17
C PHE A 177 -9.45 4.76 -2.42
N SER A 178 -10.67 4.39 -2.84
CA SER A 178 -10.92 3.58 -4.04
C SER A 178 -10.79 4.37 -5.35
N SER A 179 -10.77 5.70 -5.29
CA SER A 179 -10.57 6.55 -6.48
C SER A 179 -9.08 6.86 -6.67
N PRO A 180 -8.52 6.70 -7.88
CA PRO A 180 -7.15 7.13 -8.21
C PRO A 180 -6.88 8.62 -7.90
N ASP A 181 -7.92 9.46 -7.91
CA ASP A 181 -7.84 10.92 -7.82
C ASP A 181 -8.12 11.49 -6.42
N ALA A 182 -8.51 10.67 -5.43
CA ALA A 182 -8.92 11.19 -4.13
C ALA A 182 -7.77 11.65 -3.23
N PHE A 183 -6.54 11.43 -3.66
CA PHE A 183 -5.36 12.00 -3.03
C PHE A 183 -4.71 12.93 -4.03
N ILE A 184 -4.90 14.23 -3.82
CA ILE A 184 -3.90 15.21 -4.22
C ILE A 184 -2.58 14.65 -3.69
N PRO A 185 -1.55 14.45 -4.54
CA PRO A 185 -0.24 14.08 -4.05
C PRO A 185 0.07 15.06 -2.93
N TYR A 186 0.42 14.57 -1.74
CA TYR A 186 1.02 15.44 -0.72
C TYR A 186 2.42 15.84 -1.24
N SER A 187 2.45 16.63 -2.31
CA SER A 187 3.56 17.45 -2.73
C SER A 187 3.29 18.84 -2.18
N ASN A 188 4.33 19.41 -1.58
CA ASN A 188 4.47 20.83 -1.25
C ASN A 188 4.02 21.21 0.16
N SER A 189 4.68 20.64 1.17
CA SER A 189 5.29 21.57 2.14
C SER A 189 6.48 22.22 1.45
N GLU A 190 6.57 23.55 1.48
CA GLU A 190 7.51 24.45 0.78
C GLU A 190 9.01 24.26 1.08
N GLU A 191 9.43 23.07 1.47
CA GLU A 191 10.82 22.66 1.57
C GLU A 191 10.89 21.30 0.89
N SER A 192 11.39 21.26 -0.35
CA SER A 192 11.78 20.02 -1.02
C SER A 192 12.88 19.36 -0.16
N ILE A 193 12.48 18.56 0.83
CA ILE A 193 13.41 17.78 1.64
C ILE A 193 14.04 16.78 0.67
N THR A 194 15.21 17.11 0.17
CA THR A 194 16.01 16.20 -0.65
C THR A 194 16.55 15.12 0.29
N LEU A 195 15.79 14.03 0.43
CA LEU A 195 16.20 12.88 1.23
C LEU A 195 17.32 12.15 0.50
N THR A 196 18.38 11.81 1.22
CA THR A 196 19.38 10.89 0.71
C THR A 196 18.78 9.47 0.61
N ASN A 197 19.35 8.59 -0.23
CA ASN A 197 18.93 7.18 -0.29
C ASN A 197 18.96 6.53 1.10
N HIS A 198 19.93 6.92 1.93
CA HIS A 198 20.07 6.50 3.31
C HIS A 198 18.91 6.92 4.21
N ASP A 199 18.52 8.20 4.15
CA ASP A 199 17.38 8.72 4.90
C ASP A 199 16.08 8.05 4.43
N LEU A 200 15.94 7.84 3.12
CA LEU A 200 14.78 7.19 2.51
C LEU A 200 14.64 5.74 2.98
N LEU A 201 15.71 4.94 2.96
CA LEU A 201 15.71 3.57 3.49
C LEU A 201 15.35 3.51 4.98
N TYR A 202 15.90 4.43 5.77
CA TYR A 202 15.57 4.51 7.20
C TYR A 202 14.10 4.83 7.43
N CYS A 203 13.59 5.83 6.72
CA CYS A 203 12.21 6.26 6.78
C CYS A 203 11.26 5.13 6.35
N PHE A 204 11.60 4.40 5.28
CA PHE A 204 10.78 3.29 4.81
C PHE A 204 10.76 2.13 5.80
N ARG A 205 11.91 1.80 6.39
CA ARG A 205 12.00 0.78 7.46
C ARG A 205 11.12 1.13 8.64
N ARG A 206 11.13 2.40 9.07
CA ARG A 206 10.29 2.90 10.15
C ARG A 206 8.80 2.81 9.81
N ASP A 207 8.41 3.25 8.63
CA ASP A 207 7.00 3.34 8.25
C ASP A 207 6.41 1.97 7.88
N SER A 208 7.21 1.07 7.29
CA SER A 208 6.81 -0.34 7.06
C SER A 208 6.54 -1.07 8.38
N ASN A 209 7.36 -0.82 9.42
CA ASN A 209 7.10 -1.32 10.77
C ASN A 209 5.78 -0.76 11.34
N LYS A 210 5.51 0.53 11.14
CA LYS A 210 4.24 1.14 11.55
C LYS A 210 3.05 0.46 10.87
N VAL A 211 3.09 0.30 9.54
CA VAL A 211 2.04 -0.36 8.77
C VAL A 211 1.81 -1.79 9.27
N GLN A 212 2.86 -2.58 9.46
CA GLN A 212 2.74 -3.95 9.98
C GLN A 212 2.07 -3.98 11.36
N ASN A 213 2.49 -3.10 12.28
CA ASN A 213 1.92 -3.05 13.63
C ASN A 213 0.47 -2.56 13.64
N TYR A 214 0.12 -1.56 12.82
CA TYR A 214 -1.25 -1.08 12.71
C TYR A 214 -2.18 -2.13 12.14
N LEU A 215 -1.75 -2.92 11.15
CA LEU A 215 -2.53 -4.05 10.63
C LEU A 215 -2.80 -5.10 11.70
N LYS A 216 -1.79 -5.46 12.51
CA LYS A 216 -1.97 -6.37 13.65
C LYS A 216 -2.97 -5.83 14.68
N ILE A 217 -2.83 -4.56 15.05
CA ILE A 217 -3.76 -3.89 15.99
C ILE A 217 -5.18 -3.88 15.42
N LEU A 218 -5.33 -3.57 14.14
CA LEU A 218 -6.62 -3.52 13.46
C LEU A 218 -7.29 -4.91 13.42
N LYS A 219 -6.56 -5.96 13.04
CA LYS A 219 -7.03 -7.34 13.10
C LYS A 219 -7.54 -7.67 14.51
N CYS A 220 -6.74 -7.38 15.52
CA CYS A 220 -7.08 -7.68 16.91
C CYS A 220 -8.32 -6.99 17.45
N ARG A 221 -8.66 -5.82 16.91
CA ARG A 221 -9.87 -5.07 17.29
C ARG A 221 -11.14 -5.56 16.59
N ILE A 222 -10.99 -6.35 15.53
CA ILE A 222 -12.09 -6.72 14.63
C ILE A 222 -12.38 -8.22 14.71
N VAL A 223 -11.35 -9.05 14.79
CA VAL A 223 -11.44 -10.51 14.90
C VAL A 223 -10.57 -11.02 16.06
N PRO A 224 -10.88 -10.65 17.33
CA PRO A 224 -10.06 -11.02 18.49
C PRO A 224 -9.96 -12.54 18.71
N GLU A 225 -10.98 -13.29 18.28
CA GLU A 225 -11.04 -14.75 18.41
C GLU A 225 -10.06 -15.49 17.47
N ASN A 226 -9.53 -14.80 16.46
CA ASN A 226 -8.68 -15.37 15.41
C ASN A 226 -7.19 -15.10 15.63
N GLY A 227 -6.79 -14.98 16.89
CA GLY A 227 -5.40 -14.84 17.31
C GLY A 227 -4.88 -13.41 17.28
N CYS A 228 -4.41 -13.01 18.47
CA CYS A 228 -3.60 -11.85 18.82
C CYS A 228 -2.51 -12.33 19.78
#